data_AF-A0A960TPE9-F1
#
_entry.id   AF-A0A960TPE9-F1
#
_cell.length_a   1.000
_cell.length_b   1.000
_cell.length_c   1.000
_cell.angle_alpha   90.00
_cell.angle_beta   90.00
_cell.angle_gamma   90.00
#
_symmetry.space_group_name_H-M   'P 1'
#
loop_
_entity.id
_entity.type
_entity.pdbx_description
1 polymer ?
#
loop_
_entity_poly.entity_id
_entity_poly.type
_entity_poly.pdbx_seq_one_letter_code
_entity_poly.pdbx_strand_id
1 'polypeptide(L)' 'MSTLILLRHGQSLWNLKNLFTGWVDVPLSPKGIEETIAA' A
#
# COMPACT_ATOMS: atom_id res chain seq x y z
N MET A 1 28.23 -9.58 -2.71
CA MET A 1 26.96 -9.52 -3.47
C MET A 1 25.99 -8.63 -2.70
N SER A 2 25.27 -7.75 -3.38
CA SER A 2 24.24 -6.91 -2.78
C SER A 2 22.88 -7.30 -3.32
N THR A 3 21.89 -7.47 -2.44
CA THR A 3 20.51 -7.76 -2.80
C THR A 3 19.67 -6.52 -2.55
N LEU A 4 18.96 -6.04 -3.58
CA LEU A 4 17.99 -4.96 -3.48
C LEU A 4 16.57 -5.53 -3.49
N ILE A 5 15.75 -5.12 -2.53
CA ILE A 5 14.34 -5.49 -2.45
C ILE A 5 13.52 -4.20 -2.48
N LEU A 6 12.56 -4.14 -3.40
CA LEU A 6 11.60 -3.04 -3.52
C LEU A 6 10.21 -3.59 -3.22
N LEU A 7 9.46 -2.90 -2.36
CA LEU A 7 8.11 -3.29 -1.98
C LEU A 7 7.21 -2.05 -1.98
N ARG A 8 5.98 -2.22 -2.48
CA ARG A 8 4.95 -1.19 -2.45
C ARG A 8 4.12 -1.33 -1.18
N HIS A 9 3.65 -0.21 -0.64
CA HIS A 9 2.69 -0.21 0.47
C HIS A 9 1.40 -1.00 0.13
N GLY A 10 0.70 -1.48 1.16
CA GLY A 10 -0.58 -2.17 1.01
C GLY A 10 -1.70 -1.29 0.42
N GLN A 11 -2.81 -1.90 0.02
CA GLN A 11 -3.93 -1.18 -0.57
C GLN A 11 -4.46 -0.04 0.33
N SER A 12 -4.53 1.19 -0.19
CA SER A 12 -5.19 2.32 0.49
C SER A 12 -6.70 2.38 0.22
N LEU A 13 -7.44 3.13 1.04
CA LEU A 13 -8.87 3.40 0.79
C LEU A 13 -9.13 4.06 -0.59
N TRP A 14 -8.20 4.86 -1.09
CA TRP A 14 -8.34 5.52 -2.40
C TRP A 14 -7.96 4.60 -3.54
N ASN A 15 -6.99 3.69 -3.35
CA ASN A 15 -6.74 2.64 -4.35
C ASN A 15 -7.96 1.73 -4.52
N LEU A 16 -8.65 1.38 -3.43
CA LEU A 16 -9.90 0.61 -3.49
C LEU A 16 -10.98 1.33 -4.33
N LYS A 17 -11.02 2.66 -4.27
CA LYS A 17 -11.99 3.50 -5.00
C LYS A 17 -11.50 3.96 -6.38
N ASN A 18 -10.32 3.51 -6.83
CA ASN A 18 -9.65 3.98 -8.04
C ASN A 18 -9.50 5.50 -8.11
N LEU A 19 -9.24 6.14 -6.96
CA LEU A 19 -8.96 7.57 -6.86
C LEU A 19 -7.45 7.82 -6.88
N PHE A 20 -7.05 8.95 -7.47
CA PHE A 20 -5.66 9.39 -7.47
C PHE A 20 -5.28 9.98 -6.11
N THR A 21 -4.26 9.41 -5.45
CA THR A 21 -3.83 9.81 -4.11
C THR A 21 -2.97 11.08 -4.08
N GLY A 22 -2.06 11.22 -5.04
CA GLY A 22 -1.09 12.33 -5.03
C GLY A 22 -0.28 12.36 -3.73
N TRP A 23 -0.32 13.50 -3.03
CA TRP A 23 0.39 13.75 -1.78
C TRP A 23 -0.52 13.69 -0.55
N VAL A 24 -1.75 13.19 -0.71
CA VAL A 24 -2.70 13.06 0.38
C VAL A 24 -2.32 11.83 1.22
N ASP A 25 -2.24 12.01 2.53
CA ASP A 25 -2.04 10.90 3.47
C ASP A 25 -3.34 10.11 3.62
N VAL A 26 -3.45 9.00 2.88
CA VAL A 26 -4.64 8.16 2.85
C VAL A 26 -4.39 6.87 3.62
N PRO A 27 -5.23 6.52 4.60
CA PRO A 27 -5.03 5.30 5.38
C PRO A 27 -5.22 4.03 4.54
N LEU A 28 -4.63 2.94 5.02
CA LEU A 28 -4.80 1.61 4.43
C LEU A 28 -6.25 1.12 4.55
N SER A 29 -6.67 0.30 3.59
CA SER A 29 -7.90 -0.48 3.71
C SER A 29 -7.66 -1.67 4.66
N PRO A 30 -8.72 -2.30 5.20
CA PRO A 30 -8.57 -3.54 5.98
C PRO A 30 -7.77 -4.61 5.23
N LYS A 31 -8.01 -4.74 3.93
CA LYS A 31 -7.24 -5.60 3.03
C LYS A 31 -5.77 -5.18 2.95
N GLY A 32 -5.48 -3.88 2.83
CA GLY A 32 -4.11 -3.37 2.79
C GLY A 32 -3.31 -3.62 4.08
N ILE A 33 -4.00 -3.66 5.23
CA ILE A 33 -3.39 -4.04 6.50
C ILE A 33 -3.02 -5.53 6.48
N GLU A 34 -3.92 -6.41 6.04
CA GLU A 34 -3.64 -7.85 5.88
C GLU A 34 -2.47 -8.10 4.90
N GLU A 35 -2.42 -7.39 3.77
CA GLU A 35 -1.33 -7.46 2.78
C GLU A 35 0.04 -7.11 3.39
N THR A 36 0.07 -6.22 4.39
CA THR A 36 1.32 -5.77 5.04
C THR A 36 1.79 -6.73 6.13
N ILE A 37 0.86 -7.44 6.80
CA ILE A 37 1.18 -8.40 7.86
C ILE A 37 1.59 -9.77 7.28
N ALA A 38 1.05 -10.12 6.11
CA ALA A 38 1.30 -11.41 5.48
C ALA A 38 2.61 -11.48 4.66
N ALA A 39 3.30 -10.34 4.45
CA ALA A 39 4.54 -10.24 3.70
C ALA A 39 5.78 -10.32 4.62
#